data_AF-A0A9Q9YWG5-F1
#
_entry.id   AF-A0A9Q9YWG5-F1
#
_cell.length_a   1.000
_cell.length_b   1.000
_cell.length_c   1.000
_cell.angle_alpha   90.00
_cell.angle_beta   90.00
_cell.angle_gamma   90.00
#
_symmetry.space_group_name_H-M   'P 1'
#
loop_
_entity.id
_entity.type
_entity.pdbx_description
1 polymer ?
#
loop_
_entity_poly.entity_id
_entity_poly.type
_entity_poly.pdbx_seq_one_letter_code
_entity_poly.pdbx_strand_id
1 'polypeptide(L)'
;MSLQLRCLYTHRYSLALVMTTLLLAAASAMNIQAVLGHSVTFRCPSNHSEPVEGLYVQKVTKDKDTYINGFYKDNNMPWNEYHSRTKVNKMDLSMEMRNVSVSDEGQYKCIIFVSGAEKRKISMIILKVTAEYSSPTITSDCSEHRRGVSGTGMSCHLSCSAVGGYPQSNVIWTGLNPSLTNLFYNWSSAQNESKTWTINQTITYNCDQQTNVSCVVGGAVSHTVTICETESFPLRVIAAIVFVLLFVLLLIFVVVMKCYCGRQRARVHLDREGSHITKAVVHPKIGFTSVLKQAPVDAFTEQCWTVLEQAFENVPFLSPVIHLEEHIISPAS
;
A
#
# COMPACT_ATOMS: atom_id res chain seq x y z
N MET A 1 14.19 72.25 -3.57
CA MET A 1 13.81 70.88 -3.14
C MET A 1 12.76 71.01 -2.05
N SER A 2 11.49 70.74 -2.38
CA SER A 2 10.32 71.14 -1.57
C SER A 2 10.25 70.42 -0.22
N LEU A 3 9.69 71.10 0.79
CA LEU A 3 9.47 70.57 2.16
C LEU A 3 8.78 69.19 2.17
N GLN A 4 7.92 68.94 1.19
CA GLN A 4 7.18 67.69 0.98
C GLN A 4 8.11 66.48 0.74
N LEU A 5 9.22 66.67 0.03
CA LEU A 5 10.18 65.60 -0.25
C LEU A 5 10.99 65.20 0.99
N ARG A 6 11.30 66.16 1.88
CA ARG A 6 12.01 65.89 3.13
C ARG A 6 11.13 65.13 4.13
N CYS A 7 9.83 65.44 4.18
CA CYS A 7 8.86 64.74 5.03
C CYS A 7 8.68 63.27 4.62
N LEU A 8 8.53 62.99 3.33
CA LEU A 8 8.40 61.60 2.85
C LEU A 8 9.69 60.79 3.07
N TYR A 9 10.85 61.44 2.97
CA TYR A 9 12.14 60.82 3.23
C TYR A 9 12.32 60.48 4.71
N THR A 10 12.08 61.42 5.64
CA THR A 10 12.17 61.17 7.08
C THR A 10 11.15 60.13 7.56
N HIS A 11 9.95 60.11 6.99
CA HIS A 11 8.92 59.12 7.33
C HIS A 11 9.30 57.70 6.86
N ARG A 12 9.90 57.57 5.68
CA ARG A 12 10.39 56.29 5.14
C ARG A 12 11.57 55.74 5.94
N TYR A 13 12.53 56.59 6.33
CA TYR A 13 13.65 56.19 7.18
C TYR A 13 13.20 55.83 8.60
N SER A 14 12.25 56.57 9.18
CA SER A 14 11.68 56.27 10.48
C SER A 14 10.90 54.94 10.47
N LEU A 15 10.06 54.70 9.47
CA LEU A 15 9.35 53.42 9.30
C LEU A 15 10.31 52.26 9.06
N ALA A 16 11.36 52.44 8.25
CA ALA A 16 12.38 51.41 8.03
C ALA A 16 13.15 51.10 9.33
N LEU A 17 13.54 52.12 10.09
CA LEU A 17 14.18 51.97 11.41
C LEU A 17 13.26 51.23 12.39
N VAL A 18 11.98 51.61 12.46
CA VAL A 18 10.97 50.95 13.31
C VAL A 18 10.75 49.50 12.88
N MET A 19 10.70 49.19 11.59
CA MET A 19 10.57 47.81 11.11
C MET A 19 11.84 46.98 11.35
N THR A 20 13.04 47.58 11.22
CA THR A 20 14.29 46.90 11.57
C THR A 20 14.42 46.66 13.08
N THR A 21 13.98 47.59 13.92
CA THR A 21 13.97 47.38 15.38
C THR A 21 12.89 46.40 15.82
N LEU A 22 11.74 46.34 15.13
CA LEU A 22 10.71 45.32 15.35
C LEU A 22 11.19 43.91 14.96
N LEU A 23 12.01 43.78 13.91
CA LEU A 23 12.60 42.49 13.52
C LEU A 23 13.69 41.98 14.49
N LEU A 24 14.30 42.86 15.29
CA LEU A 24 15.44 42.53 16.16
C LEU A 24 15.06 42.10 17.58
N ALA A 25 13.77 42.08 17.95
CA ALA A 25 13.32 41.74 19.30
C ALA A 25 12.47 40.46 19.39
N ALA A 26 12.62 39.53 18.45
CA ALA A 26 12.17 38.16 18.69
C ALA A 26 13.17 37.49 19.65
N ALA A 27 12.85 37.45 20.95
CA ALA A 27 13.55 36.57 21.87
C ALA A 27 13.45 35.14 21.32
N SER A 28 14.55 34.59 20.80
CA SER A 28 14.55 33.27 20.17
C SER A 28 14.32 32.23 21.26
N ALA A 29 13.13 31.65 21.29
CA ALA A 29 12.83 30.51 22.16
C ALA A 29 13.47 29.25 21.58
N MET A 30 14.20 28.51 22.41
CA MET A 30 14.79 27.22 22.03
C MET A 30 13.70 26.15 22.03
N ASN A 31 13.59 25.37 20.95
CA ASN A 31 12.65 24.26 20.86
C ASN A 31 13.37 22.96 21.18
N ILE A 32 12.85 22.20 22.15
CA ILE A 32 13.32 20.86 22.46
C ILE A 32 12.16 19.88 22.38
N GLN A 33 12.45 18.65 22.01
CA GLN A 33 11.49 17.57 21.96
C GLN A 33 11.86 16.48 22.96
N ALA A 34 10.85 15.88 23.57
CA ALA A 34 11.01 14.74 24.47
C ALA A 34 10.04 13.63 24.09
N VAL A 35 10.54 12.41 24.05
CA VAL A 35 9.69 11.23 23.91
C VAL A 35 9.02 10.95 25.26
N LEU A 36 7.74 10.63 25.24
CA LEU A 36 6.97 10.26 26.43
C LEU A 36 7.68 9.14 27.22
N GLY A 37 7.74 9.29 28.55
CA GLY A 37 8.42 8.36 29.46
C GLY A 37 9.95 8.41 29.43
N HIS A 38 10.56 9.10 28.46
CA HIS A 38 12.00 9.23 28.35
C HIS A 38 12.53 10.45 29.12
N SER A 39 13.83 10.71 28.99
CA SER A 39 14.50 11.85 29.60
C SER A 39 14.84 12.92 28.58
N VAL A 40 14.80 14.19 28.99
CA VAL A 40 15.16 15.35 28.17
C VAL A 40 16.07 16.28 28.96
N THR A 41 16.99 16.95 28.28
CA THR A 41 17.91 17.90 28.91
C THR A 41 17.61 19.33 28.46
N PHE A 42 17.31 20.19 29.43
CA PHE A 42 17.19 21.63 29.27
C PHE A 42 18.59 22.23 29.34
N ARG A 43 19.19 22.53 28.18
CA ARG A 43 20.47 23.24 28.12
C ARG A 43 20.20 24.74 28.06
N CYS A 44 20.57 25.46 29.12
CA CYS A 44 20.33 26.88 29.18
C CYS A 44 21.43 27.63 28.41
N PRO A 45 21.09 28.46 27.41
CA PRO A 45 22.07 29.25 26.69
C PRO A 45 22.87 30.12 27.65
N SER A 46 24.19 29.93 27.65
CA SER A 46 25.10 30.70 28.49
C SER A 46 26.38 30.99 27.72
N ASN A 47 27.05 32.07 28.11
CA ASN A 47 28.44 32.30 27.72
C ASN A 47 29.30 31.86 28.90
N HIS A 48 30.01 30.73 28.76
CA HIS A 48 30.85 30.14 29.82
C HIS A 48 32.01 31.03 30.28
N SER A 49 32.18 32.21 29.66
CA SER A 49 33.19 33.21 30.02
C SER A 49 32.87 33.95 31.33
N GLU A 50 31.63 33.90 31.80
CA GLU A 50 31.18 34.60 33.01
C GLU A 50 30.96 33.63 34.19
N PRO A 51 31.44 33.96 35.40
CA PRO A 51 31.16 33.15 36.59
C PRO A 51 29.67 33.16 36.92
N VAL A 52 29.07 31.98 37.09
CA VAL A 52 27.64 31.80 37.39
C VAL A 52 27.44 31.40 38.85
N GLU A 53 26.61 32.15 39.57
CA GLU A 53 26.23 31.87 40.95
C GLU A 53 25.00 30.96 41.04
N GLY A 54 24.18 30.89 39.99
CA GLY A 54 22.98 30.06 40.02
C GLY A 54 22.28 29.90 38.68
N LEU A 55 21.43 28.89 38.64
CA LEU A 55 20.54 28.57 37.53
C LEU A 55 19.19 28.17 38.10
N TYR A 56 18.10 28.79 37.66
CA TYR A 56 16.74 28.31 37.87
C TYR A 56 16.10 27.91 36.57
N VAL A 57 15.43 26.76 36.58
CA VAL A 57 14.48 26.35 35.54
C VAL A 57 13.08 26.52 36.12
N GLN A 58 12.26 27.32 35.45
CA GLN A 58 10.89 27.60 35.86
C GLN A 58 9.93 27.28 34.72
N LYS A 59 8.81 26.64 35.02
CA LYS A 59 7.73 26.43 34.06
C LYS A 59 6.83 27.65 34.03
N VAL A 60 6.60 28.18 32.84
CA VAL A 60 5.70 29.31 32.63
C VAL A 60 4.27 28.80 32.64
N THR A 61 3.47 29.32 33.57
CA THR A 61 2.02 29.06 33.61
C THR A 61 1.27 30.38 33.48
N LYS A 62 -0.07 30.33 33.35
CA LYS A 62 -0.90 31.54 33.21
C LYS A 62 -0.87 32.41 34.47
N ASP A 63 -0.79 31.77 35.64
CA ASP A 63 -0.90 32.47 36.93
C ASP A 63 0.47 32.93 37.43
N LYS A 64 1.45 32.00 37.45
CA LYS A 64 2.79 32.26 37.98
C LYS A 64 3.82 31.29 37.45
N ASP A 65 5.05 31.76 37.25
CA ASP A 65 6.19 30.89 36.99
C ASP A 65 6.40 29.91 38.16
N THR A 66 6.35 28.62 37.87
CA THR A 66 6.55 27.55 38.84
C THR A 66 8.00 27.12 38.85
N TYR A 67 8.67 27.18 40.00
CA TYR A 67 10.04 26.68 40.15
C TYR A 67 10.07 25.16 39.98
N ILE A 68 10.93 24.68 39.08
CA ILE A 68 11.09 23.25 38.76
C ILE A 68 12.34 22.69 39.44
N ASN A 69 13.51 23.22 39.12
CA ASN A 69 14.76 22.87 39.78
C ASN A 69 15.84 23.92 39.47
N GLY A 70 16.97 23.84 40.15
CA GLY A 70 18.06 24.77 40.00
C GLY A 70 19.11 24.68 41.09
N PHE A 71 20.02 25.64 41.11
CA PHE A 71 20.93 25.90 42.21
C PHE A 71 21.21 27.40 42.32
N TYR A 72 21.61 27.85 43.50
CA TYR A 72 22.01 29.22 43.75
C TYR A 72 22.99 29.19 44.91
N LYS A 73 24.27 29.40 44.60
CA LYS A 73 25.39 29.21 45.51
C LYS A 73 25.29 27.81 46.15
N ASP A 74 25.49 27.73 47.45
CA ASP A 74 25.37 26.52 48.25
C ASP A 74 24.09 26.49 49.09
N ASN A 75 23.06 27.24 48.68
CA ASN A 75 21.77 27.25 49.37
C ASN A 75 20.95 25.98 49.05
N ASN A 76 20.20 25.52 50.04
CA ASN A 76 19.20 24.48 49.83
C ASN A 76 18.06 25.00 48.95
N MET A 77 17.65 24.17 48.00
CA MET A 77 16.56 24.50 47.08
C MET A 77 15.19 24.05 47.59
N PRO A 78 14.10 24.74 47.20
CA PRO A 78 12.74 24.33 47.53
C PRO A 78 12.44 22.92 47.03
N TRP A 79 11.79 22.12 47.87
CA TRP A 79 11.27 20.81 47.48
C TRP A 79 9.96 20.95 46.71
N ASN A 80 9.79 20.18 45.63
CA ASN A 80 8.57 20.15 44.82
C ASN A 80 8.35 18.76 44.18
N GLU A 81 7.27 18.61 43.42
CA GLU A 81 6.91 17.36 42.73
C GLU A 81 7.92 16.92 41.65
N TYR A 82 8.76 17.81 41.15
CA TYR A 82 9.75 17.52 40.11
C TYR A 82 11.09 17.03 40.68
N HIS A 83 11.31 17.19 42.00
CA HIS A 83 12.60 16.91 42.63
C HIS A 83 13.05 15.45 42.43
N SER A 84 12.14 14.48 42.47
CA SER A 84 12.46 13.05 42.31
C SER A 84 12.89 12.66 40.89
N ARG A 85 12.57 13.51 39.90
CA ARG A 85 12.75 13.21 38.47
C ARG A 85 13.52 14.29 37.72
N THR A 86 14.17 15.21 38.42
CA THR A 86 15.02 16.24 37.81
C THR A 86 16.40 16.27 38.46
N LYS A 87 17.43 16.55 37.65
CA LYS A 87 18.81 16.65 38.11
C LYS A 87 19.50 17.82 37.42
N VAL A 88 20.14 18.68 38.20
CA VAL A 88 20.87 19.85 37.68
C VAL A 88 22.36 19.54 37.56
N ASN A 89 22.94 19.91 36.42
CA ASN A 89 24.38 19.94 36.22
C ASN A 89 24.85 21.41 36.30
N LYS A 90 25.61 21.72 37.36
CA LYS A 90 26.13 23.07 37.60
C LYS A 90 27.17 23.52 36.56
N MET A 91 27.97 22.59 36.02
CA MET A 91 29.03 22.91 35.06
C MET A 91 28.46 23.20 33.66
N ASP A 92 27.52 22.38 33.23
CA ASP A 92 26.90 22.49 31.91
C ASP A 92 25.74 23.48 31.87
N LEU A 93 25.37 24.06 33.02
CA LEU A 93 24.19 24.91 33.20
C LEU A 93 22.95 24.30 32.56
N SER A 94 22.71 23.03 32.92
CA SER A 94 21.62 22.24 32.35
C SER A 94 20.84 21.48 33.42
N MET A 95 19.62 21.09 33.05
CA MET A 95 18.76 20.27 33.88
C MET A 95 18.24 19.07 33.07
N GLU A 96 18.48 17.86 33.55
CA GLU A 96 17.84 16.65 33.07
C GLU A 96 16.47 16.50 33.74
N MET A 97 15.44 16.21 32.96
CA MET A 97 14.11 15.78 33.44
C MET A 97 13.85 14.37 32.92
N ARG A 98 13.50 13.46 33.82
CA ARG A 98 13.22 12.04 33.54
C ARG A 98 11.74 11.76 33.58
N ASN A 99 11.35 10.66 32.93
CA ASN A 99 9.96 10.20 32.87
C ASN A 99 9.03 11.34 32.46
N VAL A 100 9.31 11.95 31.31
CA VAL A 100 8.55 13.08 30.78
C VAL A 100 7.12 12.65 30.49
N SER A 101 6.14 13.43 30.95
CA SER A 101 4.72 13.21 30.67
C SER A 101 4.18 14.30 29.74
N VAL A 102 3.00 14.07 29.13
CA VAL A 102 2.32 15.08 28.30
C VAL A 102 2.06 16.38 29.08
N SER A 103 1.82 16.30 30.39
CA SER A 103 1.60 17.50 31.21
C SER A 103 2.85 18.37 31.35
N ASP A 104 4.04 17.84 31.07
CA ASP A 104 5.29 18.59 31.09
C ASP A 104 5.45 19.49 29.86
N GLU A 105 4.73 19.23 28.77
CA GLU A 105 4.73 20.09 27.59
C GLU A 105 4.41 21.54 27.97
N GLY A 106 5.19 22.48 27.44
CA GLY A 106 4.98 23.90 27.72
C GLY A 106 6.22 24.76 27.58
N GLN A 107 6.09 25.99 28.05
CA GLN A 107 7.16 26.98 28.05
C GLN A 107 7.90 26.98 29.38
N TYR A 108 9.21 27.12 29.31
CA TYR A 108 10.12 27.15 30.43
C TYR A 108 11.06 28.34 30.32
N LYS A 109 11.43 28.92 31.46
CA LYS A 109 12.45 29.95 31.61
C LYS A 109 13.69 29.33 32.24
N CYS A 110 14.81 29.46 31.55
CA CYS A 110 16.13 29.36 32.17
C CYS A 110 16.51 30.74 32.70
N ILE A 111 16.84 30.85 33.98
CA ILE A 111 17.25 32.09 34.63
C ILE A 111 18.65 31.86 35.22
N ILE A 112 19.65 32.49 34.60
CA ILE A 112 21.05 32.40 35.01
C ILE A 112 21.42 33.64 35.83
N PHE A 113 22.00 33.41 36.99
CA PHE A 113 22.50 34.43 37.91
C PHE A 113 24.00 34.55 37.71
N VAL A 114 24.43 35.60 37.02
CA VAL A 114 25.85 35.89 36.78
C VAL A 114 26.44 36.62 37.98
N SER A 115 27.62 36.21 38.43
CA SER A 115 28.31 36.84 39.55
C SER A 115 28.68 38.29 39.23
N GLY A 116 28.40 39.20 40.17
CA GLY A 116 28.67 40.63 40.01
C GLY A 116 27.77 41.38 39.01
N ALA A 117 26.79 40.71 38.39
CA ALA A 117 25.84 41.35 37.49
C ALA A 117 24.50 41.61 38.19
N GLU A 118 23.96 42.83 38.05
CA GLU A 118 22.62 43.15 38.56
C GLU A 118 21.51 42.46 37.76
N LYS A 119 21.72 42.25 36.46
CA LYS A 119 20.74 41.66 35.55
C LYS A 119 20.97 40.16 35.39
N ARG A 120 19.86 39.42 35.45
CA ARG A 120 19.81 37.97 35.19
C ARG A 120 19.70 37.73 33.69
N LYS A 121 20.32 36.66 33.21
CA LYS A 121 20.13 36.20 31.82
C LYS A 121 18.94 35.26 31.79
N ILE A 122 17.97 35.55 30.91
CA ILE A 122 16.75 34.76 30.77
C ILE A 122 16.70 34.21 29.36
N SER A 123 16.48 32.90 29.25
CA SER A 123 16.25 32.22 27.97
C SER A 123 14.96 31.42 28.04
N MET A 124 14.22 31.41 26.94
CA MET A 124 12.97 30.67 26.82
C MET A 124 13.22 29.32 26.16
N ILE A 125 12.62 28.26 26.71
CA ILE A 125 12.63 26.91 26.15
C ILE A 125 11.18 26.47 25.95
N ILE A 126 10.86 25.95 24.78
CA ILE A 126 9.58 25.31 24.47
C ILE A 126 9.85 23.81 24.43
N LEU A 127 9.29 23.09 25.40
CA LEU A 127 9.29 21.64 25.42
C LEU A 127 8.06 21.14 24.67
N LYS A 128 8.28 20.30 23.67
CA LYS A 128 7.23 19.52 22.98
C LYS A 128 7.38 18.04 23.31
N VAL A 129 6.26 17.40 23.61
CA VAL A 129 6.23 15.97 23.91
C VAL A 129 5.76 15.21 22.68
N THR A 130 6.41 14.08 22.41
CA THR A 130 6.05 13.17 21.31
C THR A 130 5.86 11.75 21.85
N ALA A 131 4.98 11.00 21.22
CA ALA A 131 4.85 9.56 21.41
C ALA A 131 4.51 8.94 20.05
N GLU A 132 5.18 7.85 19.71
CA GLU A 132 4.95 7.15 18.46
C GLU A 132 3.62 6.37 18.53
N TYR A 133 2.89 6.37 17.41
CA TYR A 133 1.73 5.51 17.27
C TYR A 133 2.17 4.06 17.11
N SER A 134 1.36 3.13 17.62
CA SER A 134 1.46 1.71 17.27
C SER A 134 1.37 1.54 15.75
N SER A 135 1.98 0.49 15.21
CA SER A 135 1.74 0.08 13.82
C SER A 135 0.23 0.01 13.56
N PRO A 136 -0.33 0.78 12.62
CA PRO A 136 -1.77 0.81 12.41
C PRO A 136 -2.28 -0.57 12.00
N THR A 137 -3.45 -0.93 12.51
CA THR A 137 -4.17 -2.14 12.12
C THR A 137 -5.19 -1.77 11.06
N ILE A 138 -5.09 -2.41 9.90
CA ILE A 138 -6.03 -2.25 8.78
C ILE A 138 -6.90 -3.50 8.68
N THR A 139 -8.19 -3.31 8.42
CA THR A 139 -9.15 -4.40 8.14
C THR A 139 -10.05 -4.01 6.99
N SER A 140 -10.37 -4.97 6.13
CA SER A 140 -11.25 -4.78 4.98
C SER A 140 -12.44 -5.73 5.03
N ASP A 141 -13.64 -5.20 4.81
CA ASP A 141 -14.86 -5.98 4.60
C ASP A 141 -15.47 -5.57 3.26
N CYS A 142 -15.44 -6.46 2.28
CA CYS A 142 -15.88 -6.17 0.92
C CYS A 142 -17.14 -6.96 0.57
N SER A 143 -18.11 -6.27 -0.04
CA SER A 143 -19.40 -6.87 -0.38
C SER A 143 -19.89 -6.45 -1.77
N GLU A 144 -20.48 -7.41 -2.48
CA GLU A 144 -21.12 -7.15 -3.75
C GLU A 144 -22.51 -6.53 -3.55
N HIS A 145 -22.81 -5.52 -4.34
CA HIS A 145 -24.12 -4.89 -4.40
C HIS A 145 -24.70 -5.05 -5.80
N ARG A 146 -26.01 -5.34 -5.89
CA ARG A 146 -26.72 -5.32 -7.18
C ARG A 146 -26.89 -3.87 -7.64
N ARG A 147 -26.17 -3.46 -8.69
CA ARG A 147 -26.43 -2.22 -9.41
C ARG A 147 -27.45 -2.47 -10.54
N GLY A 148 -28.73 -2.32 -10.21
CA GLY A 148 -29.81 -2.29 -11.20
C GLY A 148 -29.82 -3.48 -12.17
N VAL A 149 -30.26 -3.24 -13.41
CA VAL A 149 -30.64 -4.30 -14.37
C VAL A 149 -29.44 -4.97 -15.06
N SER A 150 -28.19 -4.49 -14.91
CA SER A 150 -27.05 -5.07 -15.67
C SER A 150 -25.65 -4.98 -15.03
N GLY A 151 -25.50 -4.69 -13.74
CA GLY A 151 -24.16 -4.73 -13.12
C GLY A 151 -24.16 -5.14 -11.65
N THR A 152 -23.17 -5.93 -11.23
CA THR A 152 -22.76 -6.01 -9.83
C THR A 152 -21.70 -4.91 -9.58
N GLY A 153 -21.78 -4.21 -8.45
CA GLY A 153 -20.75 -3.28 -8.00
C GLY A 153 -20.18 -3.77 -6.68
N MET A 154 -18.87 -3.85 -6.55
CA MET A 154 -18.20 -4.23 -5.30
C MET A 154 -17.85 -2.96 -4.52
N SER A 155 -18.09 -2.96 -3.21
CA SER A 155 -17.59 -1.89 -2.32
C SER A 155 -16.96 -2.49 -1.07
N CYS A 156 -15.96 -1.79 -0.51
CA CYS A 156 -15.23 -2.25 0.65
C CYS A 156 -15.31 -1.21 1.78
N HIS A 157 -15.66 -1.68 2.98
CA HIS A 157 -15.46 -0.94 4.22
C HIS A 157 -14.04 -1.20 4.74
N LEU A 158 -13.22 -0.17 4.74
CA LEU A 158 -11.84 -0.22 5.22
C LEU A 158 -11.75 0.51 6.54
N SER A 159 -11.27 -0.17 7.59
CA SER A 159 -11.04 0.43 8.90
C SER A 159 -9.54 0.44 9.21
N CYS A 160 -9.05 1.57 9.73
CA CYS A 160 -7.69 1.75 10.18
C CYS A 160 -7.69 2.25 11.63
N SER A 161 -6.89 1.61 12.49
CA SER A 161 -6.79 1.92 13.91
C SER A 161 -5.34 2.01 14.37
N ALA A 162 -5.01 3.03 15.17
CA ALA A 162 -3.70 3.15 15.83
C ALA A 162 -3.85 3.79 17.22
N VAL A 163 -2.99 3.39 18.16
CA VAL A 163 -3.04 3.81 19.57
C VAL A 163 -1.71 4.36 20.05
N GLY A 164 -1.72 5.06 21.18
CA GLY A 164 -0.51 5.40 21.95
C GLY A 164 0.25 6.64 21.46
N GLY A 165 -0.14 7.24 20.33
CA GLY A 165 0.60 8.37 19.77
C GLY A 165 0.26 9.73 20.40
N TYR A 166 1.19 10.67 20.32
CA TYR A 166 0.99 12.07 20.71
C TYR A 166 1.97 12.97 19.92
N PRO A 167 1.54 14.13 19.40
CA PRO A 167 0.18 14.71 19.45
C PRO A 167 -0.81 13.94 18.56
N GLN A 168 -2.08 14.37 18.56
CA GLN A 168 -3.12 13.80 17.71
C GLN A 168 -2.73 13.87 16.23
N SER A 169 -2.91 12.77 15.50
CA SER A 169 -2.65 12.68 14.06
C SER A 169 -3.88 12.24 13.26
N ASN A 170 -3.81 12.38 11.94
CA ASN A 170 -4.84 11.99 11.00
C ASN A 170 -4.47 10.67 10.32
N VAL A 171 -5.49 9.96 9.82
CA VAL A 171 -5.29 8.78 8.97
C VAL A 171 -5.05 9.22 7.53
N ILE A 172 -4.00 8.69 6.91
CA ILE A 172 -3.71 8.86 5.49
C ILE A 172 -3.81 7.50 4.82
N TRP A 173 -4.73 7.36 3.87
CA TRP A 173 -4.87 6.15 3.06
C TRP A 173 -3.95 6.21 1.83
N THR A 174 -3.30 5.09 1.53
CA THR A 174 -2.36 4.97 0.42
C THR A 174 -2.83 3.85 -0.52
N GLY A 175 -2.71 4.06 -1.83
CA GLY A 175 -3.16 3.09 -2.83
C GLY A 175 -4.64 3.20 -3.19
N LEU A 176 -5.36 4.24 -2.78
CA LEU A 176 -6.77 4.44 -3.14
C LEU A 176 -6.94 5.66 -4.03
N ASN A 177 -7.95 5.61 -4.91
CA ASN A 177 -8.45 6.81 -5.58
C ASN A 177 -9.35 7.61 -4.61
N PRO A 178 -8.98 8.85 -4.25
CA PRO A 178 -9.78 9.66 -3.32
C PRO A 178 -11.21 9.92 -3.81
N SER A 179 -11.43 9.99 -5.12
CA SER A 179 -12.75 10.23 -5.72
C SER A 179 -13.73 9.07 -5.54
N LEU A 180 -13.23 7.87 -5.26
CA LEU A 180 -14.03 6.66 -5.02
C LEU A 180 -14.18 6.37 -3.52
N THR A 181 -13.64 7.23 -2.66
CA THR A 181 -13.61 7.07 -1.21
C THR A 181 -14.67 7.95 -0.55
N ASN A 182 -15.43 7.38 0.36
CA ASN A 182 -16.38 8.10 1.20
C ASN A 182 -16.05 7.88 2.68
N LEU A 183 -16.07 8.95 3.47
CA LEU A 183 -15.84 8.85 4.91
C LEU A 183 -17.08 8.25 5.57
N PHE A 184 -16.92 7.09 6.23
CA PHE A 184 -18.02 6.44 6.95
C PHE A 184 -18.01 6.84 8.43
N TYR A 185 -16.85 6.70 9.08
CA TYR A 185 -16.68 7.00 10.50
C TYR A 185 -15.27 7.53 10.77
N ASN A 186 -15.15 8.55 11.61
CA ASN A 186 -13.87 9.08 12.07
C ASN A 186 -13.97 9.39 13.55
N TRP A 187 -13.08 8.80 14.35
CA TRP A 187 -13.06 8.97 15.79
C TRP A 187 -11.64 9.03 16.33
N SER A 188 -11.47 9.87 17.33
CA SER A 188 -10.23 10.01 18.07
C SER A 188 -10.53 10.25 19.54
N SER A 189 -9.81 9.57 20.42
CA SER A 189 -9.94 9.77 21.86
C SER A 189 -8.59 9.76 22.56
N ALA A 190 -8.39 10.71 23.46
CA ALA A 190 -7.23 10.73 24.34
C ALA A 190 -7.46 9.81 25.54
N GLN A 191 -6.44 9.05 25.92
CA GLN A 191 -6.45 8.26 27.16
C GLN A 191 -6.36 9.17 28.38
N ASN A 192 -7.00 8.76 29.48
CA ASN A 192 -7.14 9.61 30.66
C ASN A 192 -5.81 9.88 31.38
N GLU A 193 -4.96 8.86 31.52
CA GLU A 193 -3.72 8.96 32.32
C GLU A 193 -2.54 9.48 31.49
N SER A 194 -2.19 8.75 30.42
CA SER A 194 -1.05 9.10 29.55
C SER A 194 -1.31 10.30 28.64
N LYS A 195 -2.58 10.67 28.43
CA LYS A 195 -3.03 11.66 27.44
C LYS A 195 -2.66 11.32 25.99
N THR A 196 -2.25 10.08 25.71
CA THR A 196 -1.98 9.59 24.36
C THR A 196 -3.25 9.34 23.57
N TRP A 197 -3.19 9.48 22.25
CA TRP A 197 -4.33 9.39 21.36
C TRP A 197 -4.53 7.99 20.79
N THR A 198 -5.80 7.62 20.68
CA THR A 198 -6.30 6.51 19.85
C THR A 198 -7.03 7.10 18.66
N ILE A 199 -6.73 6.62 17.46
CA ILE A 199 -7.29 7.07 16.18
C ILE A 199 -7.96 5.88 15.49
N ASN A 200 -9.21 6.04 15.09
CA ASN A 200 -9.99 5.06 14.35
C ASN A 200 -10.69 5.75 13.18
N GLN A 201 -10.46 5.29 11.96
CA GLN A 201 -11.17 5.79 10.79
C GLN A 201 -11.64 4.64 9.91
N THR A 202 -12.89 4.71 9.48
CA THR A 202 -13.49 3.80 8.53
C THR A 202 -13.93 4.59 7.29
N ILE A 203 -13.53 4.11 6.13
CA ILE A 203 -13.94 4.63 4.83
C ILE A 203 -14.66 3.54 4.04
N THR A 204 -15.55 3.96 3.14
CA THR A 204 -16.11 3.09 2.11
C THR A 204 -15.42 3.40 0.80
N TYR A 205 -14.85 2.38 0.16
CA TYR A 205 -14.20 2.47 -1.14
C TYR A 205 -15.04 1.74 -2.18
N ASN A 206 -15.42 2.44 -3.25
CA ASN A 206 -16.11 1.85 -4.39
C ASN A 206 -15.07 1.24 -5.34
N CYS A 207 -15.14 -0.07 -5.55
CA CYS A 207 -14.15 -0.78 -6.35
C CYS A 207 -14.23 -0.39 -7.83
N ASP A 208 -13.09 -0.02 -8.39
CA ASP A 208 -12.84 0.13 -9.82
C ASP A 208 -11.97 -1.02 -10.36
N GLN A 209 -10.88 -1.33 -9.65
CA GLN A 209 -9.94 -2.39 -9.97
C GLN A 209 -9.27 -2.95 -8.71
N GLN A 210 -8.71 -4.16 -8.81
CA GLN A 210 -7.94 -4.77 -7.74
C GLN A 210 -6.77 -3.89 -7.34
N THR A 211 -6.68 -3.55 -6.05
CA THR A 211 -5.68 -2.59 -5.56
C THR A 211 -5.18 -2.95 -4.17
N ASN A 212 -3.90 -2.64 -3.90
CA ASN A 212 -3.27 -2.83 -2.59
C ASN A 212 -3.37 -1.55 -1.78
N VAL A 213 -3.77 -1.68 -0.53
CA VAL A 213 -4.12 -0.55 0.33
C VAL A 213 -3.38 -0.66 1.65
N SER A 214 -2.89 0.48 2.12
CA SER A 214 -2.41 0.65 3.50
C SER A 214 -2.87 1.99 4.04
N CYS A 215 -2.76 2.15 5.35
CA CYS A 215 -2.98 3.41 6.06
C CYS A 215 -1.76 3.82 6.89
N VAL A 216 -1.58 5.13 7.05
CA VAL A 216 -0.53 5.78 7.82
C VAL A 216 -1.15 6.65 8.92
N VAL A 217 -0.63 6.55 10.15
CA VAL A 217 -1.05 7.39 11.28
C VAL A 217 0.19 7.89 12.01
N GLY A 218 0.38 9.21 12.07
CA GLY A 218 1.53 9.82 12.75
C GLY A 218 2.90 9.31 12.27
N GLY A 219 3.01 8.93 10.99
CA GLY A 219 4.23 8.37 10.39
C GLY A 219 4.36 6.84 10.50
N ALA A 220 3.58 6.17 11.34
CA ALA A 220 3.54 4.71 11.41
C ALA A 220 2.67 4.15 10.27
N VAL A 221 3.16 3.10 9.60
CA VAL A 221 2.53 2.51 8.40
C VAL A 221 2.00 1.11 8.72
N SER A 222 0.80 0.79 8.25
CA SER A 222 0.21 -0.55 8.37
C SER A 222 0.77 -1.53 7.35
N HIS A 223 0.49 -2.82 7.54
CA HIS A 223 0.64 -3.80 6.48
C HIS A 223 -0.34 -3.51 5.32
N THR A 224 -0.04 -4.03 4.14
CA THR A 224 -0.91 -3.86 2.96
C THR A 224 -1.97 -4.95 2.89
N VAL A 225 -3.19 -4.58 2.51
CA VAL A 225 -4.28 -5.51 2.18
C VAL A 225 -4.67 -5.36 0.72
N THR A 226 -4.96 -6.48 0.06
CA THR A 226 -5.47 -6.50 -1.32
C THR A 226 -7.00 -6.45 -1.26
N ILE A 227 -7.60 -5.55 -2.02
CA ILE A 227 -9.05 -5.40 -2.10
C ILE A 227 -9.53 -5.41 -3.54
N CYS A 228 -10.85 -5.47 -3.71
CA CYS A 228 -11.50 -5.45 -5.02
C CYS A 228 -11.01 -6.61 -5.92
N GLU A 229 -10.74 -7.76 -5.30
CA GLU A 229 -10.39 -8.98 -6.00
C GLU A 229 -11.58 -9.38 -6.88
N THR A 230 -11.35 -9.44 -8.19
CA THR A 230 -12.32 -10.03 -9.10
C THR A 230 -12.21 -11.53 -8.99
N GLU A 231 -13.34 -12.22 -8.87
CA GLU A 231 -13.41 -13.68 -9.02
C GLU A 231 -12.82 -14.09 -10.37
N SER A 232 -11.53 -14.43 -10.40
CA SER A 232 -10.92 -15.08 -11.54
C SER A 232 -11.42 -16.52 -11.54
N PHE A 233 -12.06 -16.97 -12.63
CA PHE A 233 -12.44 -18.37 -12.77
C PHE A 233 -11.22 -19.24 -12.43
N PRO A 234 -11.35 -20.24 -11.54
CA PRO A 234 -10.25 -21.14 -11.24
C PRO A 234 -9.72 -21.68 -12.57
N LEU A 235 -8.40 -21.76 -12.74
CA LEU A 235 -7.78 -22.32 -13.95
C LEU A 235 -8.39 -23.68 -14.32
N ARG A 236 -8.89 -24.44 -13.34
CA ARG A 236 -9.65 -25.69 -13.51
C ARG A 236 -10.96 -25.52 -14.29
N VAL A 237 -11.72 -24.47 -14.03
CA VAL A 237 -12.98 -24.17 -14.72
C VAL A 237 -12.70 -23.75 -16.17
N ILE A 238 -11.70 -22.88 -16.36
CA ILE A 238 -11.27 -22.47 -17.71
C ILE A 238 -10.79 -23.69 -18.50
N ALA A 239 -9.93 -24.53 -17.91
CA ALA A 239 -9.44 -25.75 -18.53
C ALA A 239 -10.58 -26.73 -18.87
N ALA A 240 -11.57 -26.88 -17.99
CA ALA A 240 -12.74 -27.72 -18.23
C ALA A 240 -13.56 -27.22 -19.43
N ILE A 241 -13.80 -25.91 -19.52
CA ILE A 241 -14.52 -25.29 -20.65
C ILE A 241 -13.77 -25.55 -21.97
N VAL A 242 -12.44 -25.34 -21.98
CA VAL A 242 -11.61 -25.58 -23.17
C VAL A 242 -11.66 -27.06 -23.58
N PHE A 243 -11.59 -27.98 -22.62
CA PHE A 243 -11.66 -29.42 -22.90
C PHE A 243 -13.01 -29.83 -23.49
N VAL A 244 -14.11 -29.31 -22.96
CA VAL A 244 -15.46 -29.54 -23.49
C VAL A 244 -15.59 -29.00 -24.92
N LEU A 245 -15.08 -27.79 -25.19
CA LEU A 245 -15.10 -27.21 -26.53
C LEU A 245 -14.31 -28.06 -27.54
N LEU A 246 -13.11 -28.52 -27.17
CA LEU A 246 -12.32 -29.41 -28.01
C LEU A 246 -13.04 -30.73 -28.30
N PHE A 247 -13.67 -31.33 -27.30
CA PHE A 247 -14.42 -32.57 -27.47
C PHE A 247 -15.61 -32.38 -28.43
N VAL A 248 -16.36 -31.30 -28.30
CA VAL A 248 -17.48 -30.97 -29.20
C VAL A 248 -17.01 -30.76 -30.64
N LEU A 249 -15.90 -30.04 -30.84
CA LEU A 249 -15.32 -29.85 -32.18
C LEU A 249 -14.90 -31.19 -32.82
N LEU A 250 -14.34 -32.10 -32.02
CA LEU A 250 -13.98 -33.45 -32.47
C LEU A 250 -15.21 -34.26 -32.91
N LEU A 251 -16.31 -34.19 -32.15
CA LEU A 251 -17.56 -34.85 -32.53
C LEU A 251 -18.14 -34.28 -33.84
N ILE A 252 -18.14 -32.96 -34.00
CA ILE A 252 -18.60 -32.30 -35.23
C ILE A 252 -17.75 -32.77 -36.42
N PHE A 253 -16.43 -32.81 -36.28
CA PHE A 253 -15.52 -33.29 -37.32
C PHE A 253 -15.85 -34.74 -37.74
N VAL A 254 -16.06 -35.64 -36.78
CA VAL A 254 -16.44 -37.04 -37.06
C VAL A 254 -17.77 -37.13 -37.81
N VAL A 255 -18.77 -36.33 -37.44
CA VAL A 255 -20.07 -36.30 -38.12
C VAL A 255 -19.94 -35.77 -39.54
N VAL A 256 -19.21 -34.68 -39.75
CA VAL A 256 -18.95 -34.10 -41.09
C VAL A 256 -18.24 -35.11 -41.97
N MET A 257 -17.21 -35.79 -41.46
CA MET A 257 -16.49 -36.83 -42.19
C MET A 257 -17.40 -37.99 -42.58
N LYS A 258 -18.26 -38.48 -41.67
CA LYS A 258 -19.26 -39.50 -42.01
C LYS A 258 -20.26 -39.03 -43.07
N CYS A 259 -20.71 -37.78 -43.00
CA CYS A 259 -21.59 -37.20 -44.02
C CYS A 259 -20.88 -37.07 -45.38
N TYR A 260 -19.60 -36.69 -45.40
CA TYR A 260 -18.80 -36.55 -46.62
C TYR A 260 -18.54 -37.90 -47.30
N CYS A 261 -18.12 -38.91 -46.53
CA CYS A 261 -17.93 -40.28 -47.02
C CYS A 261 -19.26 -40.93 -47.44
N GLY A 262 -20.36 -40.66 -46.72
CA GLY A 262 -21.71 -41.12 -47.10
C GLY A 262 -22.21 -40.52 -48.43
N ARG A 263 -21.92 -39.24 -48.70
CA ARG A 263 -22.24 -38.58 -49.97
C ARG A 263 -21.45 -39.14 -51.14
N GLN A 264 -20.18 -39.50 -50.95
CA GLN A 264 -19.39 -40.16 -52.00
C GLN A 264 -19.96 -41.55 -52.35
N ARG A 265 -20.44 -42.30 -51.35
CA ARG A 265 -21.11 -43.61 -51.56
C ARG A 265 -22.38 -43.52 -52.40
N ALA A 266 -23.14 -42.42 -52.28
CA ALA A 266 -24.35 -42.17 -53.08
C ALA A 266 -24.04 -41.73 -54.53
N ARG A 267 -22.93 -41.02 -54.77
CA ARG A 267 -22.50 -40.67 -56.14
C ARG A 267 -22.01 -41.89 -56.94
N VAL A 268 -21.32 -42.84 -56.30
CA VAL A 268 -20.83 -44.07 -56.97
C VAL A 268 -21.99 -45.02 -57.34
N HIS A 269 -23.10 -45.01 -56.60
CA HIS A 269 -24.25 -45.87 -56.89
C HIS A 269 -25.10 -45.38 -58.08
N LEU A 270 -25.13 -44.07 -58.36
CA LEU A 270 -25.86 -43.50 -59.51
C LEU A 270 -25.14 -43.69 -60.86
N ASP A 271 -23.83 -43.94 -60.86
CA ASP A 271 -23.09 -44.32 -62.10
C ASP A 271 -23.26 -45.80 -62.47
N ARG A 272 -23.76 -46.65 -61.57
CA ARG A 272 -23.95 -48.10 -61.83
C ARG A 272 -25.27 -48.43 -62.52
N GLU A 273 -26.25 -47.53 -62.53
CA GLU A 273 -27.56 -47.75 -63.14
C GLU A 273 -27.67 -47.20 -64.57
N GLY A 274 -26.60 -46.58 -65.09
CA GLY A 274 -26.51 -46.05 -66.46
C GLY A 274 -25.80 -46.97 -67.48
N SER A 275 -25.25 -48.11 -67.07
CA SER A 275 -24.43 -48.97 -67.95
C SER A 275 -24.98 -50.40 -68.04
N HIS A 276 -26.17 -50.55 -68.62
CA HIS A 276 -26.67 -51.85 -69.10
C HIS A 276 -27.40 -51.68 -70.44
N ILE A 277 -26.68 -51.20 -71.48
CA ILE A 277 -27.09 -51.45 -72.87
C ILE A 277 -25.88 -51.90 -73.71
N THR A 278 -26.03 -53.12 -74.22
CA THR A 278 -25.45 -53.77 -75.42
C THR A 278 -24.11 -54.51 -75.41
N LYS A 279 -24.24 -55.74 -75.99
CA LYS A 279 -23.29 -56.59 -76.74
C LYS A 279 -22.38 -57.50 -75.87
N ALA A 280 -22.19 -58.79 -76.16
CA ALA A 280 -22.44 -59.55 -77.38
C ALA A 280 -22.34 -61.08 -77.16
N VAL A 281 -22.92 -61.83 -78.12
CA VAL A 281 -22.43 -63.09 -78.73
C VAL A 281 -22.67 -64.43 -78.01
N VAL A 282 -22.96 -65.43 -78.84
CA VAL A 282 -23.62 -66.73 -78.61
C VAL A 282 -22.64 -67.90 -78.83
N HIS A 283 -22.92 -69.03 -78.15
CA HIS A 283 -22.59 -70.46 -78.44
C HIS A 283 -21.47 -71.12 -77.58
N PRO A 284 -21.45 -72.47 -77.40
CA PRO A 284 -22.26 -73.16 -76.37
C PRO A 284 -21.52 -74.31 -75.61
N LYS A 285 -22.26 -74.94 -74.67
CA LYS A 285 -22.23 -76.36 -74.21
C LYS A 285 -21.37 -76.82 -72.99
N ILE A 286 -22.14 -77.37 -72.02
CA ILE A 286 -21.95 -78.59 -71.17
C ILE A 286 -21.19 -78.46 -69.84
N GLY A 287 -21.85 -78.87 -68.73
CA GLY A 287 -21.21 -79.66 -67.66
C GLY A 287 -21.35 -79.18 -66.19
N PHE A 288 -22.33 -79.74 -65.48
CA PHE A 288 -22.42 -80.14 -64.05
C PHE A 288 -21.56 -79.52 -62.89
N THR A 289 -22.29 -79.30 -61.77
CA THR A 289 -21.98 -79.47 -60.32
C THR A 289 -21.21 -78.45 -59.44
N SER A 290 -21.96 -77.97 -58.45
CA SER A 290 -21.68 -77.74 -57.00
C SER A 290 -20.51 -76.88 -56.49
N VAL A 291 -20.92 -75.84 -55.74
CA VAL A 291 -20.42 -75.34 -54.44
C VAL A 291 -18.91 -75.13 -54.27
N LEU A 292 -18.49 -73.87 -54.12
CA LEU A 292 -17.75 -73.36 -52.95
C LEU A 292 -17.63 -71.82 -53.02
N LYS A 293 -17.90 -71.19 -51.88
CA LYS A 293 -17.98 -69.75 -51.65
C LYS A 293 -16.58 -69.27 -51.25
N GLN A 294 -15.96 -68.39 -52.03
CA GLN A 294 -14.77 -67.64 -51.61
C GLN A 294 -14.95 -66.17 -51.97
N ALA A 295 -15.02 -65.31 -50.95
CA ALA A 295 -15.01 -63.86 -51.10
C ALA A 295 -13.56 -63.36 -51.25
N PRO A 296 -13.28 -62.35 -52.08
CA PRO A 296 -12.01 -61.64 -52.03
C PRO A 296 -12.10 -60.38 -51.15
N VAL A 297 -11.10 -60.33 -50.28
CA VAL A 297 -10.59 -59.31 -49.38
C VAL A 297 -10.65 -57.87 -49.93
N ASP A 298 -11.21 -57.01 -49.08
CA ASP A 298 -11.11 -55.55 -48.94
C ASP A 298 -10.15 -54.78 -49.88
N ALA A 299 -10.73 -54.12 -50.90
CA ALA A 299 -10.14 -52.98 -51.60
C ALA A 299 -10.53 -51.63 -50.95
N PHE A 300 -11.00 -51.65 -49.68
CA PHE A 300 -11.71 -50.53 -49.05
C PHE A 300 -10.80 -49.60 -48.23
N THR A 301 -9.56 -50.00 -47.95
CA THR A 301 -8.64 -49.32 -47.01
C THR A 301 -7.65 -48.35 -47.67
N GLU A 302 -7.30 -48.51 -48.94
CA GLU A 302 -6.30 -47.61 -49.59
C GLU A 302 -6.86 -46.23 -49.95
N GLN A 303 -8.14 -46.12 -50.32
CA GLN A 303 -8.70 -44.87 -50.84
C GLN A 303 -9.04 -43.83 -49.76
N CYS A 304 -9.16 -44.24 -48.49
CA CYS A 304 -9.25 -43.32 -47.36
C CYS A 304 -7.88 -42.85 -46.86
N TRP A 305 -6.82 -43.64 -47.09
CA TRP A 305 -5.46 -43.31 -46.62
C TRP A 305 -4.86 -42.15 -47.42
N THR A 306 -5.08 -42.11 -48.74
CA THR A 306 -4.58 -41.06 -49.63
C THR A 306 -5.16 -39.66 -49.33
N VAL A 307 -6.38 -39.58 -48.78
CA VAL A 307 -6.99 -38.31 -48.34
C VAL A 307 -6.43 -37.83 -47.00
N LEU A 308 -6.02 -38.75 -46.12
CA LEU A 308 -5.34 -38.44 -44.86
C LEU A 308 -3.90 -37.94 -45.09
N GLU A 309 -3.20 -38.49 -46.08
CA GLU A 309 -1.84 -38.04 -46.46
C GLU A 309 -1.84 -36.63 -47.07
N GLN A 310 -2.83 -36.30 -47.93
CA GLN A 310 -2.95 -34.94 -48.50
C GLN A 310 -3.34 -33.85 -47.49
N ALA A 311 -3.92 -34.22 -46.34
CA ALA A 311 -4.28 -33.28 -45.28
C ALA A 311 -3.10 -32.95 -44.34
N PHE A 312 -2.09 -33.82 -44.25
CA PHE A 312 -0.92 -33.62 -43.38
C PHE A 312 0.18 -32.75 -44.02
N GLU A 313 0.22 -32.61 -45.35
CA GLU A 313 1.25 -31.80 -46.05
C GLU A 313 1.01 -30.27 -46.02
N ASN A 314 -0.13 -29.78 -45.51
CA ASN A 314 -0.50 -28.36 -45.57
C ASN A 314 -0.44 -27.60 -44.23
N VAL A 315 0.31 -28.10 -43.23
CA VAL A 315 0.54 -27.37 -41.97
C VAL A 315 1.92 -26.69 -42.02
N PRO A 316 2.01 -25.35 -42.17
CA PRO A 316 3.29 -24.66 -42.11
C PRO A 316 3.86 -24.69 -40.68
N PHE A 317 5.07 -25.24 -40.57
CA PHE A 317 5.94 -25.16 -39.41
C PHE A 317 6.21 -23.71 -39.00
N LEU A 318 6.01 -23.40 -37.72
CA LEU A 318 6.73 -22.34 -36.99
C LEU A 318 7.19 -22.94 -35.66
N SER A 319 8.45 -23.37 -35.60
CA SER A 319 9.16 -23.60 -34.35
C SER A 319 9.58 -22.26 -33.73
N PRO A 320 9.75 -22.23 -32.40
CA PRO A 320 11.05 -21.84 -31.90
C PRO A 320 11.68 -22.90 -30.99
N VAL A 321 12.99 -22.99 -31.15
CA VAL A 321 13.97 -23.81 -30.42
C VAL A 321 13.94 -23.47 -28.93
N ILE A 322 13.84 -24.48 -28.07
CA ILE A 322 14.20 -24.39 -26.64
C ILE A 322 15.28 -25.44 -26.39
N HIS A 323 16.49 -24.95 -26.13
CA HIS A 323 17.59 -25.70 -25.55
C HIS A 323 17.19 -26.15 -24.13
N LEU A 324 17.23 -27.45 -23.85
CA LEU A 324 17.18 -28.00 -22.51
C LEU A 324 18.56 -28.58 -22.17
N GLU A 325 19.15 -27.99 -21.14
CA GLU A 325 20.43 -28.34 -20.53
C GLU A 325 20.24 -29.60 -19.64
N GLU A 326 21.11 -30.58 -19.83
CA GLU A 326 21.10 -31.85 -19.09
C GLU A 326 21.53 -31.64 -17.64
N HIS A 327 20.69 -32.04 -16.69
CA HIS A 327 21.13 -32.36 -15.33
C HIS A 327 21.18 -33.87 -15.13
N ILE A 328 22.42 -34.36 -15.12
CA ILE A 328 22.87 -35.71 -14.82
C ILE A 328 22.53 -36.05 -13.36
N ILE A 329 21.77 -37.12 -13.13
CA ILE A 329 21.71 -37.80 -11.84
C ILE A 329 22.65 -39.01 -11.92
N SER A 330 23.74 -38.96 -11.16
CA SER A 330 24.64 -40.08 -10.94
C SER A 330 24.14 -40.95 -9.77
N PRO A 331 24.27 -42.28 -9.82
CA PRO A 331 23.94 -43.15 -8.70
C PRO A 331 25.19 -43.45 -7.86
N ALA A 332 25.09 -43.36 -6.54
CA ALA A 332 26.03 -44.05 -5.66
C ALA A 332 25.42 -44.29 -4.27
N SER A 333 25.46 -45.57 -3.89
CA SER A 333 25.65 -46.17 -2.55
C SER A 333 24.84 -45.67 -1.36
#